data_AF-A0A093PN22-F1
#
_entry.id   AF-A0A093PN22-F1
#
_cell.length_a   1.000
_cell.length_b   1.000
_cell.length_c   1.000
_cell.angle_alpha   90.00
_cell.angle_beta   90.00
_cell.angle_gamma   90.00
#
_symmetry.space_group_name_H-M   'P 1'
#
loop_
_entity.id
_entity.type
_entity.pdbx_description
1 polymer ?
#
loop_
_entity_poly.entity_id
_entity_poly.type
_entity_poly.pdbx_seq_one_letter_code
_entity_poly.pdbx_strand_id
1 'polypeptide(L)'
;ARYTVRSFGIRRNEKIAVHCTVRGAKAEEILEKGLKVREYELRKNNFSDTGNFGFGIQEHIDLGIKYDPSIGIYGLDFYVVLGRPGFSIADKKRRTGNIGAKHRIGKEEAMRWFQQKYDGIILPGK
;
A
#
# COMPACT_ATOMS: atom_id res chain seq x y z
N ALA A 1 18.49 -0.26 10.56
CA ALA A 1 17.67 -0.79 11.66
C ALA A 1 17.71 0.21 12.82
N ARG A 2 16.61 0.44 13.54
CA ARG A 2 16.64 1.28 14.76
C ARG A 2 17.13 0.52 16.00
N TYR A 3 16.84 -0.78 16.06
CA TYR A 3 17.20 -1.67 17.17
C TYR A 3 18.16 -2.77 16.70
N THR A 4 18.94 -3.31 17.63
CA THR A 4 19.70 -4.55 17.42
C THR A 4 18.83 -5.70 17.90
N VAL A 5 18.56 -6.67 17.02
CA VAL A 5 17.79 -7.86 17.36
C VAL A 5 18.57 -9.08 16.89
N ARG A 6 19.20 -9.78 17.84
CA ARG A 6 20.15 -10.87 17.54
C ARG A 6 19.48 -12.06 16.85
N SER A 7 18.23 -12.38 17.20
CA SER A 7 17.48 -13.48 16.58
C SER A 7 17.23 -13.29 15.09
N PHE A 8 17.07 -12.04 14.64
CA PHE A 8 16.94 -11.71 13.21
C PHE A 8 18.28 -11.40 12.54
N GLY A 9 19.40 -11.52 13.25
CA GLY A 9 20.73 -11.17 12.74
C GLY A 9 20.95 -9.67 12.50
N ILE A 10 20.05 -8.80 12.99
CA ILE A 10 20.05 -7.37 12.67
C ILE A 10 20.89 -6.58 13.67
N ARG A 11 21.77 -5.71 13.17
CA ARG A 11 22.51 -4.71 13.96
C ARG A 11 21.90 -3.31 13.84
N ARG A 12 22.06 -2.50 14.89
CA ARG A 12 21.64 -1.10 14.88
C ARG A 12 22.32 -0.34 13.73
N ASN A 13 21.55 0.51 13.06
CA ASN A 13 21.92 1.33 11.90
C ASN A 13 22.28 0.57 10.61
N GLU A 14 22.10 -0.76 10.58
CA GLU A 14 22.29 -1.55 9.36
C GLU A 14 21.23 -1.25 8.29
N LYS A 15 21.59 -1.28 7.00
CA LYS A 15 20.65 -1.04 5.90
C LYS A 15 19.88 -2.34 5.60
N ILE A 16 18.59 -2.36 5.90
CA ILE A 16 17.76 -3.59 5.81
C ILE A 16 16.91 -3.61 4.55
N ALA A 17 16.17 -2.52 4.30
CA ALA A 17 15.10 -2.50 3.32
C ALA A 17 15.18 -1.25 2.44
N VAL A 18 14.54 -1.35 1.28
CA VAL A 18 14.30 -0.25 0.34
C VAL A 18 12.81 0.03 0.27
N HIS A 19 12.43 1.28 0.04
CA HIS A 19 11.03 1.66 -0.19
C HIS A 19 10.99 2.83 -1.16
N CYS A 20 9.89 2.94 -1.91
CA CYS A 20 9.62 4.08 -2.76
C CYS A 20 8.17 4.54 -2.55
N THR A 21 7.92 5.83 -2.78
CA THR A 21 6.56 6.38 -2.82
C THR A 21 6.30 6.90 -4.22
N VAL A 22 5.27 6.36 -4.88
CA VAL A 22 4.87 6.76 -6.22
C VAL A 22 3.53 7.50 -6.11
N ARG A 23 3.33 8.55 -6.91
CA ARG A 23 2.12 9.38 -6.91
C ARG A 23 1.65 9.66 -8.34
N GLY A 24 0.39 10.04 -8.48
CA GLY A 24 -0.24 10.38 -9.76
C GLY A 24 -0.46 9.17 -10.66
N ALA A 25 -0.52 9.39 -11.97
CA ALA A 25 -0.84 8.36 -12.96
C ALA A 25 0.08 7.11 -12.88
N LYS A 26 1.37 7.30 -12.57
CA LYS A 26 2.31 6.19 -12.39
C LYS A 26 1.93 5.26 -11.23
N ALA A 27 1.36 5.81 -10.17
CA ALA A 27 0.92 5.00 -9.04
C ALA A 27 -0.29 4.15 -9.41
N GLU A 28 -1.21 4.69 -10.21
CA GLU A 28 -2.39 3.96 -10.69
C GLU A 28 -1.99 2.83 -11.65
N GLU A 29 -1.04 3.08 -12.55
CA GLU A 29 -0.53 2.03 -13.46
C GLU A 29 0.12 0.86 -12.70
N ILE A 30 0.94 1.17 -11.70
CA ILE A 30 1.61 0.14 -10.88
C ILE A 30 0.56 -0.61 -10.04
N LEU A 31 -0.42 0.10 -9.48
CA LEU A 31 -1.49 -0.50 -8.70
C LEU A 31 -2.33 -1.46 -9.54
N GLU A 32 -2.68 -1.08 -10.77
CA GLU A 32 -3.42 -1.92 -11.71
C GLU A 32 -2.70 -3.24 -11.99
N LYS A 33 -1.39 -3.18 -12.28
CA LYS A 33 -0.56 -4.37 -12.49
C LYS A 33 -0.53 -5.26 -11.25
N GLY A 34 -0.41 -4.66 -10.06
CA GLY A 34 -0.39 -5.40 -8.79
C GLY A 34 -1.72 -6.07 -8.45
N LEU A 35 -2.84 -5.39 -8.69
CA LEU A 35 -4.18 -5.92 -8.46
C LEU A 35 -4.51 -7.07 -9.42
N LYS A 36 -4.05 -6.98 -10.67
CA LYS A 36 -4.21 -8.05 -11.66
C LYS A 36 -3.58 -9.37 -11.22
N VAL A 37 -2.39 -9.31 -10.59
CA VAL A 37 -1.72 -10.51 -10.02
C VAL A 37 -2.54 -11.13 -8.88
N ARG A 38 -3.32 -10.31 -8.17
CA ARG A 38 -4.23 -10.74 -7.11
C ARG A 38 -5.66 -10.98 -7.60
N GLU A 39 -5.88 -11.06 -8.91
CA GLU A 39 -7.19 -11.30 -9.53
C GLU A 39 -8.25 -10.27 -9.10
N TYR A 40 -7.83 -9.07 -8.71
CA TYR A 40 -8.68 -8.01 -8.13
C TYR A 40 -9.42 -8.44 -6.85
N GLU A 41 -8.93 -9.49 -6.18
CA GLU A 41 -9.50 -9.98 -4.93
C GLU A 41 -8.70 -9.49 -3.73
N LEU A 42 -9.40 -8.87 -2.77
CA LEU A 42 -8.83 -8.46 -1.49
C LEU A 42 -9.71 -8.92 -0.34
N ARG A 43 -9.10 -9.20 0.83
CA ARG A 43 -9.87 -9.56 2.02
C ARG A 43 -10.30 -8.31 2.77
N LYS A 44 -11.42 -8.39 3.48
CA LYS A 44 -11.90 -7.29 4.35
C LYS A 44 -10.86 -6.84 5.39
N ASN A 45 -9.94 -7.71 5.81
CA ASN A 45 -8.89 -7.41 6.78
C ASN A 45 -7.72 -6.60 6.19
N ASN A 46 -7.60 -6.52 4.86
CA ASN A 46 -6.57 -5.70 4.20
C ASN A 46 -6.87 -4.18 4.30
N PHE A 47 -8.12 -3.82 4.57
CA PHE A 47 -8.55 -2.44 4.71
C PHE A 47 -8.41 -1.96 6.17
N SER A 48 -7.69 -0.85 6.37
CA SER A 48 -7.50 -0.20 7.66
C SER A 48 -8.72 0.63 8.05
N ASP A 49 -8.84 0.92 9.35
CA ASP A 49 -9.90 1.77 9.88
C ASP A 49 -9.84 3.21 9.34
N THR A 50 -8.63 3.65 8.96
CA THR A 50 -8.35 4.95 8.34
C THR A 50 -8.63 5.01 6.85
N GLY A 51 -9.18 3.94 6.25
CA GLY A 51 -9.57 3.93 4.84
C GLY A 51 -8.40 3.72 3.86
N ASN A 52 -7.28 3.18 4.33
CA ASN A 52 -6.16 2.76 3.49
C ASN A 52 -6.20 1.25 3.32
N PHE A 53 -5.47 0.71 2.34
CA PHE A 53 -5.37 -0.73 2.18
C PHE A 53 -4.01 -1.13 1.64
N GLY A 54 -3.66 -2.41 1.81
CA GLY A 54 -2.42 -2.94 1.29
C GLY A 54 -2.50 -4.43 1.01
N PHE A 55 -1.64 -4.89 0.12
CA PHE A 55 -1.51 -6.28 -0.27
C PHE A 55 -0.06 -6.57 -0.63
N GLY A 56 0.36 -7.81 -0.40
CA GLY A 56 1.69 -8.29 -0.77
C GLY A 56 1.63 -9.11 -2.05
N ILE A 57 2.71 -9.10 -2.81
CA ILE A 57 2.99 -10.03 -3.91
C ILE A 57 4.24 -10.81 -3.51
N GLN A 58 4.21 -12.13 -3.67
CA GLN A 58 5.33 -12.98 -3.24
C GLN A 58 6.50 -12.92 -4.24
N GLU A 59 6.20 -12.74 -5.52
CA GLU A 59 7.20 -12.75 -6.58
C GLU A 59 7.01 -11.56 -7.52
N HIS A 60 8.03 -10.72 -7.65
CA HIS A 60 7.97 -9.57 -8.56
C HIS A 60 7.94 -9.95 -10.05
N ILE A 61 8.24 -11.21 -10.40
CA ILE A 61 8.14 -11.68 -11.79
C ILE A 61 6.69 -11.66 -12.30
N ASP A 62 5.71 -11.84 -11.41
CA ASP A 62 4.29 -11.80 -11.75
C ASP A 62 3.84 -10.40 -12.20
N LEU A 63 4.59 -9.35 -11.84
CA LEU A 63 4.35 -7.98 -12.32
C LEU A 63 4.82 -7.73 -13.76
N GLY A 64 5.40 -8.75 -14.42
CA GLY A 64 5.91 -8.66 -15.79
C GLY A 64 7.37 -8.19 -15.88
N ILE A 65 8.10 -8.21 -14.77
CA ILE A 65 9.54 -7.93 -14.76
C ILE A 65 10.28 -9.20 -15.21
N LYS A 66 11.19 -9.06 -16.17
CA LYS A 66 11.99 -10.19 -16.66
C LYS A 66 12.86 -10.74 -15.54
N TYR A 67 12.94 -12.07 -15.49
CA TYR A 67 13.81 -12.76 -14.55
C TYR A 67 15.29 -12.53 -14.90
N ASP A 68 16.07 -12.16 -13.88
CA ASP A 68 17.53 -12.10 -13.92
C ASP A 68 18.10 -12.97 -12.79
N PRO A 69 18.84 -14.06 -13.10
CA PRO A 69 19.41 -14.95 -12.09
C PRO A 69 20.37 -14.26 -11.11
N SER A 70 20.99 -13.13 -11.49
CA SER A 70 21.91 -12.39 -10.62
C SER A 70 21.21 -11.60 -9.52
N ILE A 71 19.93 -11.25 -9.74
CA ILE A 71 19.10 -10.47 -8.82
C ILE A 71 18.30 -11.40 -7.91
N GLY A 72 17.76 -12.49 -8.46
CA GLY A 72 16.91 -13.45 -7.73
C GLY A 72 15.43 -13.04 -7.69
N ILE A 73 14.63 -13.73 -6.87
CA ILE A 73 13.18 -13.49 -6.72
C ILE A 73 12.94 -12.73 -5.42
N TYR A 74 12.11 -11.70 -5.49
CA TYR A 74 11.75 -10.83 -4.37
C TYR A 74 10.24 -10.64 -4.27
N GLY A 75 9.75 -10.62 -3.04
CA GLY A 75 8.39 -10.17 -2.74
C GLY A 75 8.31 -8.66 -2.59
N LEU A 76 7.11 -8.13 -2.80
CA LEU A 76 6.80 -6.71 -2.74
C LEU A 76 5.55 -6.49 -1.90
N ASP A 77 5.59 -5.50 -1.02
CA ASP A 77 4.42 -5.05 -0.28
C ASP A 77 3.91 -3.72 -0.84
N PHE A 78 2.66 -3.71 -1.27
CA PHE A 78 1.96 -2.52 -1.71
C PHE A 78 1.11 -1.97 -0.58
N TYR A 79 1.24 -0.67 -0.33
CA TYR A 79 0.39 0.05 0.60
C TYR A 79 -0.16 1.29 -0.08
N VAL A 80 -1.48 1.35 -0.20
CA VAL A 80 -2.23 2.41 -0.89
C VAL A 80 -2.88 3.31 0.15
N VAL A 81 -2.59 4.60 0.04
CA VAL A 81 -3.18 5.64 0.88
C VAL A 81 -4.23 6.38 0.07
N LEU A 82 -5.48 6.29 0.50
CA LEU A 82 -6.57 7.06 -0.09
C LEU A 82 -6.63 8.44 0.55
N GLY A 83 -6.95 9.46 -0.25
CA GLY A 83 -7.04 10.83 0.22
C GLY A 83 -8.09 11.61 -0.56
N ARG A 84 -8.84 12.46 0.15
CA ARG A 84 -9.72 13.44 -0.48
C ARG A 84 -8.96 14.76 -0.73
N PRO A 85 -9.36 15.56 -1.72
CA PRO A 85 -8.87 16.92 -1.85
C PRO A 85 -9.10 17.70 -0.56
N GLY A 86 -8.03 18.24 0.03
CA GLY A 86 -8.06 18.94 1.33
C GLY A 86 -7.24 18.30 2.44
N PHE A 87 -6.76 17.06 2.26
CA PHE A 87 -5.92 16.36 3.26
C PHE A 87 -4.59 17.06 3.53
N SER A 88 -4.07 17.83 2.58
CA SER A 88 -2.81 18.58 2.71
C SER A 88 -2.82 19.63 3.83
N ILE A 89 -3.99 19.95 4.42
CA ILE A 89 -4.11 20.86 5.55
C ILE A 89 -3.37 20.37 6.80
N ALA A 90 -3.23 19.05 6.96
CA ALA A 90 -2.51 18.42 8.07
C ALA A 90 -0.98 18.46 7.86
N ASP A 91 -0.52 18.47 6.60
CA ASP A 91 0.90 18.40 6.26
C ASP A 91 1.53 19.78 6.00
N LYS A 92 0.72 20.80 5.66
CA LYS A 92 1.25 22.12 5.33
C LYS A 92 1.91 22.78 6.53
N LYS A 93 3.03 23.47 6.29
CA LYS A 93 3.80 24.21 7.32
C LYS A 93 3.04 25.42 7.89
N ARG A 94 2.36 26.18 7.04
CA ARG A 94 1.65 27.40 7.45
C ARG A 94 0.20 27.09 7.81
N ARG A 95 -0.22 27.48 9.03
CA ARG A 95 -1.60 27.32 9.53
C ARG A 95 -2.09 25.87 9.45
N THR A 96 -1.28 24.93 9.93
CA THR A 96 -1.63 23.50 10.01
C THR A 96 -2.96 23.35 10.76
N GLY A 97 -3.83 22.48 10.25
CA GLY A 97 -5.15 22.25 10.82
C GLY A 97 -5.49 20.76 10.87
N ASN A 98 -6.50 20.42 11.67
CA ASN A 98 -6.97 19.04 11.78
C ASN A 98 -7.98 18.70 10.69
N ILE A 99 -7.91 17.49 10.18
CA ILE A 99 -8.92 16.96 9.26
C ILE A 99 -10.17 16.60 10.07
N GLY A 100 -11.29 17.26 9.75
CA GLY A 100 -12.57 17.04 10.40
C GLY A 100 -13.10 15.62 10.19
N ALA A 101 -13.85 15.09 11.17
CA ALA A 101 -14.31 13.69 11.18
C ALA A 101 -15.08 13.29 9.91
N LYS A 102 -15.97 14.14 9.42
CA LYS A 102 -16.75 13.91 8.18
C LYS A 102 -15.88 13.87 6.92
N HIS A 103 -14.73 14.54 6.94
CA HIS A 103 -13.83 14.61 5.79
C HIS A 103 -12.86 13.42 5.74
N ARG A 104 -12.60 12.75 6.87
CA ARG A 104 -11.81 11.52 6.90
C ARG A 104 -12.52 10.40 6.14
N ILE A 105 -11.71 9.49 5.60
CA ILE A 105 -12.18 8.29 4.91
C ILE A 105 -12.25 7.18 5.95
N GLY A 106 -13.33 6.40 5.92
CA GLY A 106 -13.48 5.20 6.74
C GLY A 106 -13.20 3.92 5.96
N LYS A 107 -13.07 2.80 6.69
CA LYS A 107 -12.87 1.46 6.10
C LYS A 107 -13.93 1.09 5.04
N GLU A 108 -15.21 1.28 5.38
CA GLU A 108 -16.33 0.93 4.49
C GLU A 108 -16.36 1.79 3.21
N GLU A 109 -15.93 3.05 3.30
CA GLU A 109 -15.81 3.93 2.14
C GLU A 109 -14.67 3.49 1.20
N ALA A 110 -13.52 3.10 1.77
CA ALA A 110 -12.39 2.59 1.00
C ALA A 110 -12.73 1.29 0.25
N MET A 111 -13.48 0.40 0.89
CA MET A 111 -13.99 -0.83 0.28
C MET A 111 -14.93 -0.53 -0.89
N ARG A 112 -15.87 0.41 -0.70
CA ARG A 112 -16.78 0.84 -1.79
C ARG A 112 -16.00 1.48 -2.94
N TRP A 113 -14.99 2.29 -2.65
CA TRP A 113 -14.13 2.89 -3.68
C TRP A 113 -13.38 1.82 -4.49
N PHE A 114 -12.87 0.78 -3.83
CA PHE A 114 -12.17 -0.33 -4.48
C PHE A 114 -13.11 -1.09 -5.43
N GLN A 115 -14.33 -1.40 -4.98
CA GLN A 115 -15.37 -2.02 -5.80
C GLN A 115 -15.78 -1.14 -6.99
N GLN A 116 -15.91 0.18 -6.79
CA GLN A 116 -16.37 1.08 -7.84
C GLN A 116 -15.31 1.37 -8.91
N LYS A 117 -14.03 1.49 -8.52
CA LYS A 117 -12.97 1.91 -9.44
C LYS A 117 -12.33 0.74 -10.20
N TYR A 118 -12.18 -0.41 -9.53
CA TYR A 118 -11.45 -1.56 -10.03
C TYR A 118 -12.32 -2.83 -10.16
N ASP A 119 -13.64 -2.70 -9.97
CA ASP A 119 -14.59 -3.82 -9.95
C ASP A 119 -14.15 -4.98 -9.04
N GLY A 120 -13.42 -4.63 -7.97
CA GLY A 120 -12.71 -5.60 -7.14
C GLY A 120 -13.62 -6.39 -6.22
N ILE A 121 -13.28 -7.67 -6.01
CA ILE A 121 -14.05 -8.59 -5.16
C ILE A 121 -13.50 -8.52 -3.74
N ILE A 122 -14.39 -8.32 -2.77
CA ILE A 122 -14.01 -8.28 -1.34
C ILE A 122 -14.42 -9.58 -0.67
N LEU A 123 -13.42 -10.39 -0.33
CA LEU A 123 -13.63 -11.64 0.40
C LEU A 123 -13.81 -11.38 1.90
N PRO A 124 -14.63 -12.19 2.59
CA PRO A 124 -14.77 -12.11 4.04
C PRO A 124 -13.42 -12.35 4.76
N GLY A 125 -13.31 -11.82 5.97
CA GLY A 125 -12.16 -12.09 6.84
C GLY A 125 -11.99 -13.59 7.08
N LYS A 126 -10.75 -14.02 7.26
CA LYS A 126 -10.43 -15.40 7.67
C LYS A 126 -10.83 -15.62 9.11
#